data_AF-A0A3D1JUJ1-F1
#
_entry.id   AF-A0A3D1JUJ1-F1
#
_cell.length_a   1.000
_cell.length_b   1.000
_cell.length_c   1.000
_cell.angle_alpha   90.00
_cell.angle_beta   90.00
_cell.angle_gamma   90.00
#
_symmetry.space_group_name_H-M   'P 1'
#
loop_
_entity.id
_entity.type
_entity.pdbx_description
1 polymer ?
#
loop_
_entity_poly.entity_id
_entity_poly.type
_entity_poly.pdbx_seq_one_letter_code
_entity_poly.pdbx_strand_id
1 'polypeptide(L)'
;MKRKLLAAIMLIVLAFGVMAFAACEEKQNDNEDVLTVETVPGGCLRTDLRLAVEIDKQISLDAPIKLKVKFGHVSEATVPIAAKLSVYNGADMMEAKTYAEKAKVPTTILYETSDFVTKKNYIKHKVDENGCEYDLKYPLSLKVEIPKEHVSREQGSLSFLLSTISLDGTFHRIEASVTIRYEIRDGEIYFFSPSN
;
A
#
# COMPACT_ATOMS: atom_id res chain seq x y z
N MET A 1 -27.33 -14.82 56.94
CA MET A 1 -27.52 -14.41 55.53
C MET A 1 -26.53 -13.29 55.25
N LYS A 2 -25.25 -13.50 54.90
CA LYS A 2 -24.66 -13.98 53.63
C LYS A 2 -25.39 -13.45 52.39
N ARG A 3 -24.60 -12.81 51.49
CA ARG A 3 -24.91 -12.15 50.21
C ARG A 3 -25.21 -10.66 50.35
N LYS A 4 -24.20 -9.82 50.10
CA LYS A 4 -24.30 -8.54 49.34
C LYS A 4 -23.00 -7.73 49.26
N LEU A 5 -21.94 -8.05 50.01
CA LEU A 5 -20.77 -7.16 50.09
C LEU A 5 -19.56 -7.50 49.19
N LEU A 6 -19.59 -8.60 48.43
CA LEU A 6 -18.47 -8.97 47.52
C LEU A 6 -18.67 -8.53 46.06
N ALA A 7 -19.88 -8.13 45.68
CA ALA A 7 -20.17 -7.70 44.30
C ALA A 7 -19.75 -6.24 44.01
N ALA A 8 -19.68 -5.38 45.03
CA ALA A 8 -19.43 -3.95 44.84
C ALA A 8 -17.96 -3.59 44.62
N ILE A 9 -17.01 -4.40 45.11
CA ILE A 9 -15.57 -4.14 44.94
C ILE A 9 -15.07 -4.67 43.58
N MET A 10 -15.71 -5.71 43.04
CA MET A 10 -15.40 -6.25 41.71
C MET A 10 -15.86 -5.32 40.56
N LEU A 11 -16.80 -4.41 40.84
CA LEU A 11 -17.38 -3.49 39.85
C LEU A 11 -16.57 -2.20 39.66
N ILE A 12 -15.69 -1.84 40.60
CA ILE A 12 -14.87 -0.62 40.52
C ILE A 12 -13.51 -0.91 39.86
N VAL A 13 -13.03 -2.16 39.90
CA VAL A 13 -11.76 -2.57 39.25
C VAL A 13 -11.94 -2.91 37.76
N LEU A 14 -13.18 -3.20 37.32
CA LEU A 14 -13.51 -3.38 35.90
C LEU A 14 -13.75 -2.04 35.14
N ALA A 15 -13.84 -0.91 35.85
CA ALA A 15 -14.15 0.40 35.25
C ALA A 15 -12.93 1.30 34.98
N PHE A 16 -11.72 0.91 35.40
CA PHE A 16 -10.50 1.71 35.22
C PHE A 16 -9.36 0.95 34.52
N GLY A 17 -9.69 -0.19 33.89
CA GLY A 17 -8.69 -1.13 33.38
C GLY A 17 -8.65 -1.31 31.86
N VAL A 18 -9.42 -0.59 31.02
CA VAL A 18 -9.26 -0.64 29.55
C VAL A 18 -9.83 0.62 28.89
N MET A 19 -9.18 1.78 29.06
CA MET A 19 -9.26 2.88 28.07
C MET A 19 -7.92 3.64 28.09
N ALA A 20 -6.85 2.91 27.84
CA ALA A 20 -5.63 3.48 27.29
C ALA A 20 -5.55 2.99 25.83
N PHE A 21 -5.25 3.93 24.93
CA PHE A 21 -5.32 3.82 23.47
C PHE A 21 -6.72 3.98 22.85
N ALA A 22 -7.30 5.18 23.03
CA ALA A 22 -7.89 5.84 21.86
C ALA A 22 -6.73 6.33 20.97
N ALA A 23 -6.09 5.38 20.26
CA ALA A 23 -5.34 5.72 19.07
C ALA A 23 -6.38 5.84 17.95
N CYS A 24 -6.26 6.88 17.14
CA CYS A 24 -7.05 7.09 15.92
C CYS A 24 -7.11 5.80 15.10
N GLU A 25 -8.20 5.03 15.22
CA GLU A 25 -8.60 4.18 14.11
C GLU A 25 -9.21 5.11 13.07
N GLU A 26 -8.38 5.33 12.05
CA GLU A 26 -8.74 5.99 10.81
C GLU A 26 -10.09 5.47 10.33
N LYS A 27 -10.91 6.39 9.81
CA LYS A 27 -12.10 6.05 9.04
C LYS A 27 -11.64 5.31 7.78
N GLN A 28 -11.44 4.00 7.91
CA GLN A 28 -11.27 3.12 6.77
C GLN A 28 -12.64 2.99 6.13
N ASN A 29 -12.70 3.36 4.85
CA ASN A 29 -13.92 3.33 4.07
C ASN A 29 -14.22 1.85 3.78
N ASP A 30 -14.85 1.17 4.74
CA ASP A 30 -15.11 -0.26 4.74
C ASP A 30 -16.16 -0.62 3.69
N ASN A 31 -15.72 -0.69 2.43
CA ASN A 31 -16.32 -1.66 1.53
C ASN A 31 -15.75 -3.03 1.93
N GLU A 32 -16.58 -3.87 2.57
CA GLU A 32 -16.13 -5.15 3.13
C GLU A 32 -15.42 -6.03 2.10
N ASP A 33 -15.73 -5.88 0.81
CA ASP A 33 -15.21 -6.71 -0.28
C ASP A 33 -13.91 -6.19 -0.93
N VAL A 34 -13.56 -4.91 -0.73
CA VAL A 34 -12.40 -4.30 -1.41
C VAL A 34 -11.30 -3.98 -0.41
N LEU A 35 -10.08 -4.42 -0.71
CA LEU A 35 -8.87 -4.01 -0.01
C LEU A 35 -8.27 -2.79 -0.71
N THR A 36 -8.06 -1.73 0.06
CA THR A 36 -7.24 -0.60 -0.34
C THR A 36 -5.98 -0.56 0.50
N VAL A 37 -4.81 -0.62 -0.15
CA VAL A 37 -3.51 -0.44 0.50
C VAL A 37 -2.82 0.76 -0.12
N GLU A 38 -2.39 1.69 0.71
CA GLU A 38 -1.73 2.92 0.29
C GLU A 38 -0.31 2.97 0.85
N THR A 39 0.58 3.74 0.21
CA THR A 39 1.88 4.08 0.78
C THR A 39 1.65 4.70 2.14
N VAL A 40 2.15 4.06 3.20
CA VAL A 40 2.07 4.59 4.56
C VAL A 40 2.72 5.99 4.53
N PRO A 41 2.01 7.06 4.95
CA PRO A 41 2.65 8.34 5.17
C PRO A 41 3.68 8.11 6.28
N GLY A 42 4.97 8.08 5.94
CA GLY A 42 6.05 7.83 6.89
C GLY A 42 6.20 8.99 7.86
N GLY A 43 5.22 9.23 8.73
CA GLY A 43 5.11 10.49 9.46
C GLY A 43 5.31 11.71 8.53
N CYS A 44 5.77 12.82 9.08
CA CYS A 44 6.09 14.04 8.33
C CYS A 44 7.32 13.89 7.40
N LEU A 45 7.92 12.69 7.29
CA LEU A 45 9.00 12.41 6.34
C LEU A 45 8.37 11.95 5.01
N ARG A 46 8.00 12.96 4.23
CA ARG A 46 7.31 12.85 2.94
C ARG A 46 8.22 12.16 1.92
N THR A 47 7.86 10.96 1.45
CA THR A 47 8.24 10.59 0.08
C THR A 47 7.41 11.46 -0.87
N ASP A 48 8.02 11.96 -1.93
CA ASP A 48 7.34 12.85 -2.89
C ASP A 48 6.35 12.11 -3.79
N LEU A 49 6.30 10.79 -3.67
CA LEU A 49 5.45 9.90 -4.45
C LEU A 49 4.37 9.28 -3.54
N ARG A 50 3.16 9.10 -4.07
CA ARG A 50 2.14 8.29 -3.42
C ARG A 50 1.62 7.24 -4.38
N LEU A 51 1.29 6.10 -3.82
CA LEU A 51 0.76 4.95 -4.53
C LEU A 51 -0.36 4.33 -3.68
N ALA A 52 -1.44 3.94 -4.32
CA ALA A 52 -2.54 3.21 -3.71
C ALA A 52 -2.98 2.09 -4.64
N VAL A 53 -3.33 0.94 -4.08
CA VAL A 53 -3.85 -0.20 -4.82
C VAL A 53 -5.18 -0.62 -4.23
N GLU A 54 -6.18 -0.75 -5.10
CA GLU A 54 -7.50 -1.29 -4.79
C GLU A 54 -7.66 -2.65 -5.46
N ILE A 55 -8.02 -3.67 -4.70
CA ILE A 55 -8.21 -5.04 -5.18
C ILE A 55 -9.36 -5.71 -4.41
N ASP A 56 -10.09 -6.63 -5.03
CA ASP A 56 -11.07 -7.44 -4.32
C ASP A 56 -10.34 -8.32 -3.28
N LYS A 57 -10.85 -8.39 -2.05
CA LYS A 57 -10.25 -9.17 -0.95
C LYS A 57 -10.22 -10.65 -1.23
N GLN A 58 -11.12 -11.13 -2.09
CA GLN A 58 -11.24 -12.53 -2.45
C GLN A 58 -11.46 -12.63 -3.97
N ILE A 59 -10.65 -13.46 -4.62
CA ILE A 59 -10.74 -13.73 -6.04
C ILE A 59 -10.59 -15.23 -6.27
N SER A 60 -11.47 -15.81 -7.09
CA SER A 60 -11.32 -17.21 -7.50
C SER A 60 -9.97 -17.44 -8.19
N LEU A 61 -9.31 -18.56 -7.86
CA LEU A 61 -8.01 -18.90 -8.43
C LEU A 61 -8.04 -18.99 -9.95
N ASP A 62 -9.20 -19.32 -10.55
CA ASP A 62 -9.40 -19.39 -11.99
C ASP A 62 -9.66 -18.02 -12.63
N ALA A 63 -10.14 -17.05 -11.88
CA ALA A 63 -10.42 -15.71 -12.37
C ALA A 63 -9.13 -14.90 -12.62
N PRO A 64 -9.17 -13.90 -13.52
CA PRO A 64 -8.09 -12.94 -13.68
C PRO A 64 -7.94 -12.04 -12.45
N ILE A 65 -6.71 -11.76 -12.05
CA ILE A 65 -6.40 -10.86 -10.92
C ILE A 65 -6.48 -9.42 -11.44
N LYS A 66 -7.62 -8.78 -11.23
CA LYS A 66 -7.86 -7.39 -11.65
C LYS A 66 -7.73 -6.46 -10.45
N LEU A 67 -7.04 -5.35 -10.65
CA LEU A 67 -6.85 -4.34 -9.62
C LEU A 67 -6.79 -2.95 -10.22
N LYS A 68 -6.90 -1.96 -9.34
CA LYS A 68 -6.75 -0.55 -9.70
C LYS A 68 -5.59 0.06 -8.94
N VAL A 69 -4.62 0.59 -9.68
CA VAL A 69 -3.50 1.34 -9.11
C VAL A 69 -3.75 2.83 -9.29
N LYS A 70 -3.53 3.62 -8.25
CA LYS A 70 -3.60 5.08 -8.26
C LYS A 70 -2.27 5.64 -7.80
N PHE A 71 -1.77 6.68 -8.47
CA PHE A 71 -0.45 7.22 -8.14
C PHE A 71 -0.27 8.64 -8.65
N GLY A 72 0.83 9.26 -8.21
CA GLY A 72 1.22 10.61 -8.57
C GLY A 72 2.29 11.13 -7.62
N HIS A 73 2.52 12.43 -7.67
CA HIS A 73 3.49 13.10 -6.79
C HIS A 73 2.82 14.20 -5.95
N VAL A 74 3.36 14.45 -4.76
CA VAL A 74 2.84 15.47 -3.81
C VAL A 74 3.74 16.71 -3.72
N SER A 75 4.95 16.66 -4.30
CA SER A 75 5.85 17.81 -4.38
C SER A 75 5.86 18.43 -5.79
N GLU A 76 6.13 19.72 -5.86
CA GLU A 76 6.51 20.37 -7.12
C GLU A 76 7.98 20.09 -7.39
N ALA A 77 8.33 18.83 -7.71
CA ALA A 77 9.67 18.57 -8.21
C ALA A 77 9.88 19.40 -9.50
N THR A 78 11.06 20.00 -9.62
CA THR A 78 11.35 20.99 -10.68
C THR A 78 12.14 20.42 -11.85
N VAL A 79 12.51 19.14 -11.77
CA VAL A 79 13.35 18.46 -12.76
C VAL A 79 12.55 17.41 -13.54
N PRO A 80 12.72 17.31 -14.87
CA PRO A 80 12.15 16.23 -15.66
C PRO A 80 12.60 14.87 -15.14
N ILE A 81 11.63 14.03 -14.86
CA ILE A 81 11.83 12.77 -14.18
C ILE A 81 11.07 11.69 -14.96
N ALA A 82 11.80 10.66 -15.39
CA ALA A 82 11.20 9.44 -15.87
C ALA A 82 10.63 8.65 -14.69
N ALA A 83 9.49 7.99 -14.88
CA ALA A 83 8.91 7.12 -13.88
C ALA A 83 8.53 5.78 -14.46
N LYS A 84 8.66 4.76 -13.61
CA LYS A 84 8.31 3.38 -13.91
C LYS A 84 7.53 2.81 -12.72
N LEU A 85 6.35 2.28 -13.00
CA LEU A 85 5.57 1.48 -12.07
C LEU A 85 5.70 0.02 -12.46
N SER A 86 6.14 -0.80 -11.51
CA SER A 86 6.29 -2.25 -11.70
C SER A 86 5.59 -3.04 -10.60
N VAL A 87 5.19 -4.25 -10.94
CA VAL A 87 4.75 -5.28 -9.99
C VAL A 87 5.67 -6.50 -10.07
N TYR A 88 5.92 -7.10 -8.92
CA TYR A 88 6.66 -8.35 -8.78
C TYR A 88 6.20 -9.09 -7.52
N ASN A 89 6.53 -10.37 -7.44
CA ASN A 89 6.36 -11.12 -6.20
C ASN A 89 7.39 -10.66 -5.15
N GLY A 90 6.91 -10.13 -4.03
CA GLY A 90 7.76 -9.56 -2.99
C GLY A 90 8.60 -10.62 -2.25
N ALA A 91 8.09 -11.83 -2.09
CA ALA A 91 8.82 -12.94 -1.47
C ALA A 91 10.00 -13.39 -2.35
N ASP A 92 9.77 -13.54 -3.67
CA ASP A 92 10.82 -13.89 -4.62
C ASP A 92 11.94 -12.82 -4.64
N MET A 93 11.56 -11.53 -4.57
CA MET A 93 12.51 -10.42 -4.49
C MET A 93 13.33 -10.41 -3.20
N MET A 94 12.75 -10.84 -2.07
CA MET A 94 13.45 -10.96 -0.78
C MET A 94 14.40 -12.15 -0.75
N GLU A 95 14.04 -13.27 -1.39
CA GLU A 95 14.88 -14.47 -1.44
C GLU A 95 16.10 -14.28 -2.36
N ALA A 96 15.97 -13.47 -3.40
CA ALA A 96 17.08 -13.09 -4.26
C ALA A 96 18.13 -12.25 -3.50
N LYS A 97 19.30 -12.83 -3.23
CA LYS A 97 20.35 -12.22 -2.38
C LYS A 97 21.29 -11.31 -3.15
N THR A 98 21.51 -11.60 -4.43
CA THR A 98 22.43 -10.86 -5.30
C THR A 98 21.69 -9.98 -6.30
N TYR A 99 22.36 -8.95 -6.85
CA TYR A 99 21.79 -8.14 -7.93
C TYR A 99 21.43 -8.97 -9.16
N ALA A 100 22.25 -9.97 -9.50
CA ALA A 100 22.01 -10.85 -10.63
C ALA A 100 20.79 -11.76 -10.43
N GLU A 101 20.52 -12.18 -9.19
CA GLU A 101 19.30 -12.92 -8.84
C GLU A 101 18.08 -12.00 -8.86
N LYS A 102 18.17 -10.80 -8.28
CA LYS A 102 17.07 -9.82 -8.27
C LYS A 102 16.66 -9.42 -9.68
N ALA A 103 17.62 -9.30 -10.60
CA ALA A 103 17.35 -9.00 -12.01
C ALA A 103 16.61 -10.13 -12.75
N LYS A 104 16.57 -11.35 -12.20
CA LYS A 104 15.84 -12.49 -12.77
C LYS A 104 14.43 -12.66 -12.18
N VAL A 105 14.08 -11.91 -11.13
CA VAL A 105 12.74 -11.97 -10.54
C VAL A 105 11.73 -11.45 -11.59
N PRO A 106 10.69 -12.25 -11.95
CA PRO A 106 9.67 -11.81 -12.87
C PRO A 106 9.09 -10.47 -12.43
N THR A 107 9.14 -9.49 -13.33
CA THR A 107 8.70 -8.12 -13.06
C THR A 107 7.89 -7.64 -14.24
N THR A 108 6.64 -7.24 -14.00
CA THR A 108 5.78 -6.66 -15.02
C THR A 108 5.77 -5.15 -14.89
N ILE A 109 6.00 -4.45 -16.01
CA ILE A 109 5.89 -2.99 -16.10
C ILE A 109 4.43 -2.64 -16.34
N LEU A 110 3.82 -1.89 -15.43
CA LEU A 110 2.42 -1.48 -15.51
C LEU A 110 2.27 -0.08 -16.12
N TYR A 111 3.30 0.77 -15.97
CA TYR A 111 3.32 2.11 -16.50
C TYR A 111 4.75 2.62 -16.62
N GLU A 112 5.02 3.37 -17.68
CA GLU A 112 6.30 4.02 -17.92
C GLU A 112 6.07 5.37 -18.62
N THR A 113 6.80 6.39 -18.17
CA THR A 113 6.77 7.72 -18.79
C THR A 113 8.11 8.41 -18.62
N SER A 114 8.46 9.29 -19.55
CA SER A 114 9.62 10.17 -19.45
C SER A 114 9.30 11.52 -18.79
N ASP A 115 8.04 11.77 -18.42
CA ASP A 115 7.53 13.10 -18.08
C ASP A 115 6.61 13.07 -16.85
N PHE A 116 7.08 12.48 -15.76
CA PHE A 116 6.25 12.14 -14.61
C PHE A 116 5.91 13.33 -13.71
N VAL A 117 6.78 14.32 -13.60
CA VAL A 117 6.69 15.42 -12.61
C VAL A 117 5.90 16.63 -13.14
N THR A 118 5.22 16.45 -14.26
CA THR A 118 4.30 17.45 -14.77
C THR A 118 3.13 17.70 -13.83
N LYS A 119 2.66 18.95 -13.78
CA LYS A 119 1.49 19.37 -13.00
C LYS A 119 0.24 18.47 -13.19
N LYS A 120 0.10 17.81 -14.34
CA LYS A 120 -0.98 16.85 -14.60
C LYS A 120 -0.94 15.62 -13.68
N ASN A 121 0.23 15.25 -13.15
CA ASN A 121 0.44 14.08 -12.29
C ASN A 121 0.54 14.46 -10.79
N TYR A 122 0.25 15.71 -10.46
CA TYR A 122 0.21 16.21 -9.09
C TYR A 122 -1.05 15.72 -8.34
N ILE A 123 -0.84 15.15 -7.16
CA ILE A 123 -1.89 14.71 -6.24
C ILE A 123 -2.40 15.92 -5.48
N LYS A 124 -3.64 16.31 -5.77
CA LYS A 124 -4.30 17.35 -4.98
C LYS A 124 -4.67 16.77 -3.62
N HIS A 125 -4.33 17.49 -2.56
CA HIS A 125 -4.58 17.07 -1.18
C HIS A 125 -4.85 18.28 -0.30
N LYS A 126 -5.33 18.03 0.91
CA LYS A 126 -5.36 19.00 2.01
C LYS A 126 -4.26 18.65 3.01
N VAL A 127 -3.89 19.62 3.85
CA VAL A 127 -2.90 19.45 4.90
C VAL A 127 -3.58 19.80 6.24
N ASP A 128 -3.43 18.93 7.24
CA ASP A 128 -3.99 19.16 8.57
C ASP A 128 -3.07 20.04 9.44
N GLU A 129 -3.47 20.29 10.68
CA GLU A 129 -2.69 21.08 11.63
C GLU A 129 -1.32 20.47 11.99
N ASN A 130 -1.16 19.16 11.77
CA ASN A 130 0.09 18.43 12.02
C ASN A 130 0.99 18.38 10.78
N GLY A 131 0.57 18.96 9.65
CA GLY A 131 1.32 18.91 8.39
C GLY A 131 1.11 17.61 7.62
N CYS A 132 0.14 16.79 8.01
CA CYS A 132 -0.18 15.52 7.35
C CYS A 132 -1.13 15.73 6.17
N GLU A 133 -0.85 15.03 5.07
CA GLU A 133 -1.64 15.10 3.84
C GLU A 133 -2.87 14.19 3.95
N TYR A 134 -4.04 14.71 3.58
CA TYR A 134 -5.30 13.96 3.55
C TYR A 134 -6.16 14.38 2.34
N ASP A 135 -7.31 13.72 2.13
CA ASP A 135 -8.17 13.94 0.96
C ASP A 135 -7.40 13.82 -0.38
N LEU A 136 -6.56 12.80 -0.50
CA LEU A 136 -5.71 12.56 -1.67
C LEU A 136 -6.56 12.32 -2.94
N LYS A 137 -6.40 13.18 -3.93
CA LYS A 137 -7.02 13.06 -5.26
C LYS A 137 -5.97 12.72 -6.29
N TYR A 138 -5.79 11.42 -6.48
CA TYR A 138 -4.86 10.87 -7.45
C TYR A 138 -5.23 11.26 -8.89
N PRO A 139 -4.30 11.81 -9.67
CA PRO A 139 -4.54 12.17 -11.06
C PRO A 139 -4.39 11.00 -12.03
N LEU A 140 -3.51 10.03 -11.71
CA LEU A 140 -3.33 8.83 -12.50
C LEU A 140 -4.01 7.65 -11.82
N SER A 141 -4.75 6.89 -12.63
CA SER A 141 -5.36 5.63 -12.22
C SER A 141 -5.34 4.63 -13.36
N LEU A 142 -4.88 3.41 -13.09
CA LEU A 142 -4.78 2.32 -14.05
C LEU A 142 -5.60 1.15 -13.53
N LYS A 143 -6.46 0.60 -14.39
CA LYS A 143 -7.06 -0.71 -14.18
C LYS A 143 -6.19 -1.72 -14.91
N VAL A 144 -5.61 -2.67 -14.19
CA VAL A 144 -4.66 -3.63 -14.72
C VAL A 144 -5.05 -5.05 -14.33
N GLU A 145 -4.65 -5.99 -15.16
CA GLU A 145 -4.70 -7.41 -14.88
C GLU A 145 -3.27 -7.88 -14.62
N ILE A 146 -3.03 -8.52 -13.47
CA ILE A 146 -1.70 -9.00 -13.10
C ILE A 146 -1.54 -10.45 -13.57
N PRO A 147 -0.42 -10.79 -14.25
CA PRO A 147 -0.11 -12.17 -14.60
C PRO A 147 -0.08 -13.08 -13.37
N LYS A 148 -0.72 -14.26 -13.47
CA LYS A 148 -0.77 -15.23 -12.35
C LYS A 148 0.60 -15.76 -11.93
N GLU A 149 1.63 -15.63 -12.76
CA GLU A 149 3.02 -15.98 -12.40
C GLU A 149 3.54 -15.20 -11.18
N HIS A 150 2.96 -14.02 -10.87
CA HIS A 150 3.28 -13.27 -9.66
C HIS A 150 2.64 -13.86 -8.39
N VAL A 151 1.70 -14.79 -8.53
CA VAL A 151 1.00 -15.51 -7.46
C VAL A 151 1.34 -17.00 -7.59
N SER A 152 2.54 -17.36 -7.13
CA SER A 152 3.18 -18.65 -7.45
C SER A 152 3.20 -19.66 -6.30
N ARG A 153 2.72 -19.28 -5.11
CA ARG A 153 2.83 -20.04 -3.85
C ARG A 153 1.52 -19.98 -3.08
N GLU A 154 1.32 -20.89 -2.12
CA GLU A 154 0.17 -20.84 -1.21
C GLU A 154 0.10 -19.54 -0.40
N GLN A 155 1.25 -18.93 -0.09
CA GLN A 155 1.32 -17.62 0.56
C GLN A 155 2.40 -16.78 -0.11
N GLY A 156 2.16 -15.47 -0.20
CA GLY A 156 3.15 -14.55 -0.75
C GLY A 156 2.71 -13.10 -0.68
N SER A 157 3.34 -12.28 -1.50
CA SER A 157 3.02 -10.87 -1.60
C SER A 157 3.20 -10.33 -3.01
N LEU A 158 2.31 -9.40 -3.39
CA LEU A 158 2.45 -8.58 -4.58
C LEU A 158 3.00 -7.22 -4.14
N SER A 159 4.19 -6.87 -4.63
CA SER A 159 4.81 -5.58 -4.36
C SER A 159 4.74 -4.70 -5.60
N PHE A 160 4.19 -3.50 -5.42
CA PHE A 160 4.11 -2.46 -6.42
C PHE A 160 5.15 -1.41 -6.08
N LEU A 161 6.02 -1.09 -7.03
CA LEU A 161 7.08 -0.12 -6.88
C LEU A 161 6.95 0.95 -7.95
N LEU A 162 6.75 2.19 -7.52
CA LEU A 162 6.88 3.37 -8.34
C LEU A 162 8.26 3.96 -8.09
N SER A 163 9.11 3.94 -9.11
CA SER A 163 10.45 4.52 -9.07
C SER A 163 10.54 5.68 -10.03
N THR A 164 11.24 6.73 -9.62
CA THR A 164 11.61 7.85 -10.48
C THR A 164 13.11 7.94 -10.70
N ILE A 165 13.53 8.47 -11.84
CA ILE A 165 14.93 8.77 -12.15
C ILE A 165 15.00 10.16 -12.76
N SER A 166 15.84 11.02 -12.19
CA SER A 166 16.17 12.32 -12.79
C SER A 166 16.92 12.14 -14.10
N LEU A 167 16.52 12.91 -15.12
CA LEU A 167 17.14 12.87 -16.44
C LEU A 167 18.28 13.89 -16.61
N ASP A 168 18.54 14.72 -15.59
CA ASP A 168 19.54 15.80 -15.63
C ASP A 168 20.98 15.37 -15.29
N GLY A 169 21.22 14.06 -15.12
CA GLY A 169 22.53 13.49 -14.80
C GLY A 169 22.85 13.46 -13.30
N THR A 170 22.05 14.14 -12.47
CA THR A 170 22.11 14.05 -11.00
C THR A 170 21.18 12.91 -10.58
N PHE A 171 21.73 11.73 -10.28
CA PHE A 171 20.90 10.56 -9.96
C PHE A 171 20.16 10.76 -8.63
N HIS A 172 18.92 11.23 -8.70
CA HIS A 172 17.97 11.22 -7.60
C HIS A 172 16.90 10.17 -7.89
N ARG A 173 16.95 9.05 -7.15
CA ARG A 173 15.93 8.01 -7.19
C ARG A 173 14.99 8.20 -6.02
N ILE A 174 13.73 8.52 -6.30
CA ILE A 174 12.67 8.56 -5.30
C ILE A 174 11.77 7.36 -5.55
N GLU A 175 11.35 6.70 -4.48
CA GLU A 175 10.53 5.50 -4.57
C GLU A 175 9.32 5.58 -3.64
N ALA A 176 8.24 4.97 -4.11
CA ALA A 176 7.05 4.66 -3.35
C ALA A 176 6.70 3.20 -3.59
N SER A 177 6.42 2.46 -2.52
CA SER A 177 5.99 1.07 -2.64
C SER A 177 4.76 0.78 -1.81
N VAL A 178 3.94 -0.12 -2.35
CA VAL A 178 2.82 -0.75 -1.67
C VAL A 178 3.00 -2.25 -1.79
N THR A 179 2.78 -2.97 -0.70
CA THR A 179 2.79 -4.43 -0.72
C THR A 179 1.44 -4.93 -0.26
N ILE A 180 0.89 -5.92 -0.97
CA ILE A 180 -0.32 -6.63 -0.61
C ILE A 180 0.08 -8.07 -0.33
N ARG A 181 -0.35 -8.63 0.79
CA ARG A 181 -0.12 -10.06 1.09
C ARG A 181 -1.29 -10.88 0.57
N TYR A 182 -1.01 -12.14 0.24
CA TYR A 182 -2.04 -13.07 -0.19
C TYR A 182 -1.85 -14.46 0.39
N GLU A 183 -2.95 -15.19 0.49
CA GLU A 183 -3.04 -16.62 0.84
C GLU A 183 -3.97 -17.31 -0.16
N ILE A 184 -3.57 -18.47 -0.68
CA ILE A 184 -4.38 -19.32 -1.56
C ILE A 184 -4.90 -20.48 -0.73
N ARG A 185 -6.22 -20.64 -0.67
CA ARG A 185 -6.88 -21.80 -0.06
C ARG A 185 -8.24 -22.01 -0.68
N ASP A 186 -8.72 -23.26 -0.67
CA ASP A 186 -10.06 -23.62 -1.12
C ASP A 186 -10.41 -23.15 -2.55
N GLY A 187 -9.41 -23.06 -3.44
CA GLY A 187 -9.60 -22.58 -4.82
C GLY A 187 -9.75 -21.07 -4.97
N GLU A 188 -9.44 -20.30 -3.92
CA GLU A 188 -9.59 -18.85 -3.86
C GLU A 188 -8.28 -18.19 -3.40
N ILE A 189 -8.06 -16.95 -3.80
CA ILE A 189 -6.96 -16.08 -3.38
C ILE A 189 -7.53 -15.02 -2.46
N TYR A 190 -7.02 -14.94 -1.23
CA TYR A 190 -7.41 -13.97 -0.22
C TYR A 190 -6.31 -12.92 -0.07
N PHE A 191 -6.66 -11.64 -0.24
CA PHE A 191 -5.74 -10.51 -0.13
C PHE A 191 -5.92 -9.76 1.19
N PHE A 192 -4.82 -9.35 1.79
CA PHE A 192 -4.82 -8.61 3.04
C PHE A 192 -3.68 -7.57 3.10
N SER A 193 -3.93 -6.51 3.88
CA SER A 193 -2.91 -5.51 4.16
C SER A 193 -1.74 -6.15 4.93
N PRO A 194 -0.48 -5.77 4.66
CA PRO A 194 0.62 -6.13 5.53
C PRO A 194 0.37 -5.50 6.91
N SER A 195 0.00 -6.33 7.89
CA SER A 195 -0.14 -5.89 9.29
C SER A 195 1.17 -5.26 9.77
N ASN A 196 1.08 -4.10 10.42
CA ASN A 196 2.16 -3.53 11.24
C ASN A 196 2.36 -4.34 12.51
#